data_AF-A0A534US40-F1
#
_entry.id   AF-A0A534US40-F1
#
_cell.length_a   1.000
_cell.length_b   1.000
_cell.length_c   1.000
_cell.angle_alpha   90.00
_cell.angle_beta   90.00
_cell.angle_gamma   90.00
#
_symmetry.space_group_name_H-M   'P 1'
#
loop_
_entity.id
_entity.type
_entity.pdbx_description
1 polymer ?
#
loop_
_entity_poly.entity_id
_entity_poly.type
_entity_poly.pdbx_seq_one_letter_code
_entity_poly.pdbx_strand_id
1 'polypeptide(L)'
;MSVCDDLRANAAGIAALPEGDPDRETFFAHARGCSGCMEALREGEKLVAALASAELPPPSRRALRRASAPILAELTPSRWPLRAAAALAAFAIPILFSHHRDLEGWAAALLVLTLATALSATAGTLHAGAWVALAASAGLAIGAGGIPGFADTEPGLATRVGVDCLALELAGAAVATALVLWRTGASAAFPAATAAAGALAAQAALHLACTAHAQAPHLWVFHVGGVAAAALAGWMLQRRLYLGSVRS
;
A
#
# COMPACT_ATOMS: atom_id res chain seq x y z
N MET A 1 2.76 17.63 31.02
CA MET A 1 3.92 18.42 30.59
C MET A 1 3.48 19.86 30.45
N SER A 2 4.27 20.82 30.93
CA SER A 2 3.98 22.23 30.71
C SER A 2 4.47 22.66 29.34
N VAL A 3 3.88 23.70 28.77
CA VAL A 3 4.33 24.29 27.49
C VAL A 3 5.82 24.65 27.53
N CYS A 4 6.34 25.08 28.68
CA CYS A 4 7.76 25.36 28.85
C CYS A 4 8.65 24.11 28.75
N ASP A 5 8.16 22.94 29.17
CA ASP A 5 8.93 21.69 29.06
C ASP A 5 9.06 21.27 27.59
N ASP A 6 7.99 21.39 26.82
CA ASP A 6 7.99 21.12 25.38
C ASP A 6 8.89 22.09 24.61
N LEU A 7 8.84 23.39 24.96
CA LEU A 7 9.69 24.40 24.37
C LEU A 7 11.18 24.14 24.66
N ARG A 8 11.53 23.86 25.92
CA ARG A 8 12.93 23.57 26.29
C ARG A 8 13.47 22.32 25.59
N ALA A 9 12.65 21.26 25.48
CA ALA A 9 13.05 20.04 24.79
C ALA A 9 13.37 20.26 23.31
N ASN A 10 12.74 21.24 22.67
CA ASN A 10 12.91 21.57 21.25
C ASN A 10 13.88 22.73 20.98
N ALA A 11 14.51 23.30 22.01
CA ALA A 11 15.28 24.54 21.89
C ALA A 11 16.44 24.48 20.89
N ALA A 12 17.14 23.34 20.80
CA ALA A 12 18.21 23.14 19.81
C ALA A 12 17.70 23.09 18.37
N GLY A 13 16.53 22.49 18.15
CA GLY A 13 15.88 22.46 16.84
C GLY A 13 15.45 23.86 16.40
N ILE A 14 14.90 24.64 17.33
CA ILE A 14 14.49 26.03 17.08
C ILE A 14 15.71 26.94 16.86
N ALA A 15 16.80 26.75 17.61
CA ALA A 15 18.05 27.47 17.40
C ALA A 15 18.69 27.18 16.03
N ALA A 16 18.44 26.01 15.45
CA ALA A 16 18.92 25.64 14.12
C ALA A 16 18.12 26.28 12.97
N LEU A 17 16.98 26.91 13.25
CA LEU A 17 16.17 27.59 12.24
C LEU A 17 16.85 28.89 11.75
N PRO A 18 16.64 29.28 10.47
CA PRO A 18 17.16 30.52 9.92
C PRO A 18 16.75 31.75 10.74
N GLU A 19 17.53 32.83 10.64
CA GLU A 19 17.08 34.12 11.15
C GLU A 19 15.83 34.59 10.39
N GLY A 20 14.83 35.10 11.12
CA GLY A 20 13.54 35.51 10.57
C GLY A 20 12.51 34.38 10.42
N ASP A 21 12.83 33.16 10.87
CA ASP A 21 11.85 32.07 10.92
C ASP A 21 10.77 32.37 11.97
N PRO A 22 9.46 32.32 11.63
CA PRO A 22 8.37 32.65 12.54
C PRO A 22 8.35 31.83 13.84
N ASP A 23 8.75 30.56 13.79
CA ASP A 23 8.76 29.69 14.96
C ASP A 23 9.90 30.08 15.91
N ARG A 24 11.06 30.45 15.35
CA ARG A 24 12.19 30.99 16.11
C ARG A 24 11.84 32.33 16.75
N GLU A 25 11.20 33.23 16.04
CA GLU A 25 10.76 34.53 16.59
C GLU A 25 9.74 34.37 17.72
N THR A 26 8.77 33.47 17.52
CA THR A 26 7.74 33.16 18.52
C THR A 26 8.36 32.60 19.78
N PHE A 27 9.29 31.66 19.65
CA PHE A 27 10.05 31.13 20.79
C PHE A 27 10.83 32.24 21.51
N PHE A 28 11.53 33.10 20.76
CA PHE A 28 12.34 34.17 21.32
C PHE A 28 11.48 35.19 22.09
N ALA A 29 10.28 35.49 21.61
CA ALA A 29 9.31 36.34 22.31
C ALA A 29 8.91 35.74 23.67
N HIS A 30 8.63 34.44 23.72
CA HIS A 30 8.34 33.74 24.98
C HIS A 30 9.56 33.71 25.92
N ALA A 31 10.72 33.33 25.39
CA ALA A 31 11.96 33.19 26.16
C ALA A 31 12.38 34.49 26.85
N ARG A 32 12.10 35.67 26.25
CA ARG A 32 12.33 36.97 26.89
C ARG A 32 11.64 37.12 28.25
N GLY A 33 10.49 36.47 28.44
CA GLY A 33 9.74 36.45 29.71
C GLY A 33 10.00 35.21 30.58
N CYS A 34 10.77 34.23 30.11
CA CYS A 34 10.97 32.94 30.79
C CYS A 34 12.46 32.55 30.79
N SER A 35 13.13 32.75 31.92
CA SER A 35 14.58 32.51 32.08
C SER A 35 14.98 31.09 31.71
N GLY A 36 14.20 30.07 32.10
CA GLY A 36 14.52 28.68 31.76
C GLY A 36 14.41 28.37 30.27
N CYS A 37 13.50 29.02 29.53
CA CYS A 37 13.43 28.87 28.07
C CYS A 37 14.54 29.65 27.35
N MET A 38 14.93 30.81 27.89
CA MET A 38 16.09 31.58 27.40
C MET A 38 17.39 30.82 27.57
N GLU A 39 17.58 30.16 28.71
CA GLU A 39 18.77 29.33 28.96
C GLU A 39 18.82 28.14 27.99
N ALA A 40 17.70 27.41 27.84
CA ALA A 40 17.63 26.30 26.90
C ALA A 40 17.92 26.73 25.45
N LEU A 41 17.45 27.91 25.03
CA LEU A 41 17.75 28.45 23.71
C LEU A 41 19.24 28.71 23.52
N ARG A 42 19.90 29.35 24.50
CA ARG A 42 21.34 29.62 24.44
C ARG A 42 22.16 28.34 24.40
N GLU A 43 21.77 27.32 25.17
CA GLU A 43 22.40 26.00 25.09
C GLU A 43 22.16 25.34 23.72
N GLY A 44 20.98 25.51 23.13
CA GLY A 44 20.68 25.12 21.76
C GLY A 44 21.59 25.81 20.73
N GLU A 45 21.76 27.13 20.83
CA GLU A 45 22.64 27.91 19.96
C GLU A 45 24.10 27.46 20.07
N LYS A 46 24.58 27.21 21.30
CA LYS A 46 25.93 26.66 21.53
C LYS A 46 26.10 25.29 20.89
N LEU A 47 25.10 24.41 21.03
CA LEU A 47 25.12 23.08 20.41
C LEU A 47 25.16 23.19 18.88
N VAL A 48 24.34 24.05 18.28
CA VAL A 48 24.34 24.25 16.81
C VAL A 48 25.69 24.78 16.34
N ALA A 49 26.29 25.72 17.05
CA ALA A 49 27.63 26.22 16.74
C ALA A 49 28.72 25.12 16.87
N ALA A 50 28.64 24.29 17.90
CA ALA A 50 29.53 23.14 18.07
C ALA A 50 29.38 22.10 16.95
N LEU A 51 28.15 21.82 16.51
CA LEU A 51 27.87 20.93 15.38
C LEU A 51 28.37 21.50 14.06
N ALA A 52 28.21 22.81 13.84
CA ALA A 52 28.67 23.48 12.62
C ALA A 52 30.21 23.51 12.49
N SER A 53 30.92 23.46 13.62
CA SER A 53 32.39 23.45 13.67
C SER A 53 32.99 22.05 13.77
N ALA A 54 32.17 21.01 13.95
CA ALA A 54 32.64 19.64 14.07
C ALA A 54 33.08 19.09 12.70
N GLU A 55 34.30 18.56 12.63
CA GLU A 55 34.74 17.74 11.50
C GLU A 55 34.08 16.37 11.58
N LEU A 56 32.91 16.25 10.94
CA LEU A 56 32.18 14.99 10.85
C LEU A 56 32.54 14.26 9.55
N PRO A 57 32.76 12.93 9.58
CA PRO A 57 32.92 12.18 8.35
C PRO A 57 31.65 12.30 7.50
N PRO A 58 31.77 12.25 6.17
CA PRO A 58 30.61 12.30 5.30
C PRO A 58 29.63 11.18 5.68
N PRO A 59 28.31 11.47 5.70
CA PRO A 59 27.32 10.48 6.09
C PRO A 59 27.38 9.29 5.13
N SER A 60 27.35 8.07 5.68
CA SER A 60 27.25 6.87 4.86
C SER A 60 26.01 6.96 3.96
N ARG A 61 26.06 6.37 2.76
CA ARG A 61 24.90 6.28 1.86
C ARG A 61 23.65 5.74 2.55
N ARG A 62 23.82 4.80 3.50
CA ARG A 62 22.73 4.24 4.31
C ARG A 62 22.15 5.24 5.31
N ALA A 63 22.98 6.05 5.95
CA ALA A 63 22.53 7.11 6.86
C ALA A 63 21.75 8.17 6.09
N LEU A 64 22.30 8.63 4.96
CA LEU A 64 21.65 9.62 4.10
C LEU A 64 20.30 9.13 3.58
N ARG A 65 20.23 7.90 3.02
CA ARG A 65 18.95 7.33 2.55
C ARG A 65 17.91 7.21 3.67
N ARG A 66 18.31 6.83 4.88
CA ARG A 66 17.37 6.74 6.02
C ARG A 66 16.85 8.11 6.43
N ALA A 67 17.71 9.12 6.45
CA ALA A 67 17.33 10.48 6.81
C ALA A 67 16.45 11.15 5.73
N SER A 68 16.75 10.93 4.44
CA SER A 68 16.02 11.56 3.33
C SER A 68 14.73 10.84 2.95
N ALA A 69 14.60 9.54 3.25
CA ALA A 69 13.43 8.73 2.88
C ALA A 69 12.07 9.34 3.30
N PRO A 70 11.85 9.77 4.56
CA PRO A 70 10.57 10.35 4.97
C PRO A 70 10.28 11.68 4.26
N ILE A 71 11.29 12.54 4.12
CA ILE A 71 11.17 13.84 3.43
C ILE A 71 10.78 13.62 1.96
N LEU A 72 11.49 12.71 1.29
CA LEU A 72 11.19 12.38 -0.10
C LEU A 72 9.81 11.74 -0.24
N ALA A 73 9.37 10.93 0.73
CA ALA A 73 8.03 10.35 0.73
C ALA A 73 6.95 11.43 0.77
N GLU A 74 7.10 12.46 1.60
CA GLU A 74 6.20 13.62 1.68
C GLU A 74 6.21 14.47 0.40
N LEU A 75 7.38 14.62 -0.22
CA LEU A 75 7.53 15.38 -1.46
C LEU A 75 7.07 14.60 -2.71
N THR A 76 6.87 13.28 -2.62
CA THR A 76 6.40 12.51 -3.78
C THR A 76 4.93 12.81 -4.05
N PRO A 77 4.56 13.29 -5.27
CA PRO A 77 3.17 13.47 -5.62
C PRO A 77 2.42 12.14 -5.49
N SER A 78 1.19 12.22 -4.95
CA SER A 78 0.40 11.04 -4.65
C SER A 78 0.18 10.18 -5.90
N ARG A 79 0.52 8.90 -5.80
CA ARG A 79 0.48 7.94 -6.91
C ARG A 79 -0.81 7.12 -6.93
N TRP A 80 -1.80 7.52 -6.13
CA TRP A 80 -3.09 6.86 -6.01
C TRP A 80 -3.85 6.74 -7.35
N PRO A 81 -3.87 7.74 -8.27
CA PRO A 81 -4.67 7.63 -9.50
C PRO A 81 -4.12 6.57 -10.45
N LEU A 82 -2.79 6.47 -10.52
CA LEU A 82 -2.10 5.47 -11.31
C LEU A 82 -2.39 4.05 -10.79
N ARG A 83 -2.37 3.86 -9.48
CA ARG A 83 -2.64 2.55 -8.86
C ARG A 83 -4.12 2.17 -9.02
N ALA A 84 -5.03 3.14 -8.91
CA ALA A 84 -6.44 2.95 -9.23
C ALA A 84 -6.64 2.53 -10.70
N ALA A 85 -6.00 3.22 -11.64
CA ALA A 85 -6.05 2.89 -13.07
C ALA A 85 -5.51 1.48 -13.37
N ALA A 86 -4.48 1.04 -12.65
CA ALA A 86 -3.94 -0.32 -12.79
C ALA A 86 -4.96 -1.41 -12.39
N ALA A 87 -5.76 -1.17 -11.34
CA ALA A 87 -6.84 -2.08 -10.96
C ALA A 87 -7.98 -2.09 -11.98
N LEU A 88 -8.35 -0.91 -12.51
CA LEU A 88 -9.34 -0.82 -13.59
C LEU A 88 -8.89 -1.57 -14.86
N ALA A 89 -7.60 -1.49 -15.21
CA ALA A 89 -7.05 -2.24 -16.33
C ALA A 89 -7.12 -3.76 -16.11
N ALA A 90 -6.81 -4.22 -14.89
CA ALA A 90 -6.91 -5.64 -14.52
C ALA A 90 -8.37 -6.16 -14.57
N PHE A 91 -9.35 -5.31 -14.26
CA PHE A 91 -10.77 -5.62 -14.41
C PHE A 91 -11.24 -5.61 -15.87
N ALA A 92 -10.78 -4.65 -16.68
CA ALA A 92 -11.25 -4.52 -18.07
C ALA A 92 -10.88 -5.71 -18.94
N ILE A 93 -9.71 -6.35 -18.71
CA ILE A 93 -9.22 -7.44 -19.55
C ILE A 93 -10.16 -8.66 -19.54
N PRO A 94 -10.59 -9.23 -18.39
CA PRO A 94 -11.53 -10.35 -18.40
C PRO A 94 -12.95 -9.97 -18.89
N ILE A 95 -13.38 -8.71 -18.72
CA ILE A 95 -14.68 -8.24 -19.23
C ILE A 95 -14.81 -8.39 -20.74
N LEU A 96 -13.71 -8.21 -21.49
CA LEU A 96 -13.71 -8.34 -22.96
C LEU A 96 -14.13 -9.75 -23.43
N PHE A 97 -14.07 -10.74 -22.53
CA PHE A 97 -14.42 -12.13 -22.81
C PHE A 97 -15.67 -12.59 -22.04
N SER A 98 -16.37 -11.69 -21.34
CA SER A 98 -17.60 -12.04 -20.60
C SER A 98 -18.81 -12.11 -21.54
N HIS A 99 -19.54 -13.23 -21.47
CA HIS A 99 -20.75 -13.47 -22.26
C HIS A 99 -22.05 -13.33 -21.46
N HIS A 100 -21.99 -13.29 -20.12
CA HIS A 100 -23.15 -13.18 -19.24
C HIS A 100 -23.13 -11.81 -18.54
N ARG A 101 -24.27 -11.11 -18.53
CA ARG A 101 -24.41 -9.71 -18.11
C ARG A 101 -25.75 -9.47 -17.42
N ASP A 102 -25.99 -10.22 -16.36
CA ASP A 102 -27.13 -10.01 -15.46
C ASP A 102 -26.88 -8.80 -14.53
N LEU A 103 -27.95 -8.12 -14.12
CA LEU A 103 -27.86 -6.88 -13.32
C LEU A 103 -27.28 -7.13 -11.91
N GLU A 104 -27.60 -8.27 -11.30
CA GLU A 104 -27.11 -8.64 -9.97
C GLU A 104 -25.60 -8.91 -9.99
N GLY A 105 -25.12 -9.67 -10.98
CA GLY A 105 -23.70 -9.87 -11.24
C GLY A 105 -22.93 -8.55 -11.43
N TRP A 106 -23.50 -7.57 -12.14
CA TRP A 106 -22.87 -6.26 -12.32
C TRP A 106 -22.76 -5.46 -11.02
N ALA A 107 -23.78 -5.50 -10.16
CA ALA A 107 -23.72 -4.82 -8.87
C ALA A 107 -22.60 -5.38 -7.98
N ALA A 108 -22.49 -6.72 -7.91
CA ALA A 108 -21.42 -7.38 -7.18
C ALA A 108 -20.04 -7.07 -7.78
N ALA A 109 -19.90 -7.15 -9.11
CA ALA A 109 -18.65 -6.85 -9.81
C ALA A 109 -18.17 -5.40 -9.57
N LEU A 110 -19.08 -4.41 -9.63
CA LEU A 110 -18.74 -3.01 -9.40
C LEU A 110 -18.35 -2.73 -7.94
N LEU A 111 -19.02 -3.38 -6.98
CA LEU A 111 -18.67 -3.26 -5.56
C LEU A 111 -17.25 -3.78 -5.31
N VAL A 112 -16.94 -4.98 -5.82
CA VAL A 112 -15.61 -5.59 -5.66
C VAL A 112 -14.55 -4.80 -6.41
N LEU A 113 -14.85 -4.29 -7.61
CA LEU A 113 -13.96 -3.41 -8.34
C LEU A 113 -13.64 -2.13 -7.56
N THR A 114 -14.64 -1.52 -6.94
CA THR A 114 -14.46 -0.31 -6.12
C THR A 114 -13.52 -0.60 -4.95
N LEU A 115 -13.71 -1.74 -4.29
CA LEU A 115 -12.83 -2.18 -3.21
C LEU A 115 -11.41 -2.47 -3.70
N ALA A 116 -11.25 -3.21 -4.80
CA ALA A 116 -9.95 -3.49 -5.40
C ALA A 116 -9.21 -2.20 -5.81
N THR A 117 -9.94 -1.23 -6.36
CA THR A 117 -9.43 0.09 -6.74
C THR A 117 -8.98 0.87 -5.52
N ALA A 118 -9.78 0.89 -4.45
CA ALA A 118 -9.43 1.56 -3.19
C ALA A 118 -8.20 0.91 -2.53
N LEU A 119 -8.11 -0.42 -2.52
CA LEU A 119 -6.95 -1.16 -1.99
C LEU A 119 -5.67 -0.90 -2.80
N SER A 120 -5.79 -0.85 -4.12
CA SER A 120 -4.66 -0.50 -5.00
C SER A 120 -4.22 0.96 -4.78
N ALA A 121 -5.18 1.90 -4.74
CA ALA A 121 -4.93 3.32 -4.54
C ALA A 121 -4.21 3.61 -3.21
N THR A 122 -4.60 2.90 -2.15
CA THR A 122 -4.05 3.03 -0.78
C THR A 122 -2.90 2.06 -0.49
N ALA A 123 -2.38 1.36 -1.51
CA ALA A 123 -1.28 0.43 -1.32
C ALA A 123 -0.07 1.12 -0.66
N GLY A 124 0.37 0.62 0.49
CA GLY A 124 1.48 1.17 1.25
C GLY A 124 1.13 2.14 2.38
N THR A 125 -0.11 2.63 2.44
CA THR A 125 -0.63 3.26 3.68
C THR A 125 -1.20 2.20 4.61
N LEU A 126 -1.89 1.21 4.04
CA LEU A 126 -2.41 0.05 4.76
C LEU A 126 -1.45 -1.13 4.65
N HIS A 127 -0.75 -1.45 5.75
CA HIS A 127 0.11 -2.63 5.86
C HIS A 127 -0.66 -3.95 5.64
N ALA A 128 -1.98 -3.94 5.86
CA ALA A 128 -2.86 -5.09 5.71
C ALA A 128 -3.55 -5.20 4.34
N GLY A 129 -3.22 -4.38 3.34
CA GLY A 129 -3.97 -4.31 2.07
C GLY A 129 -4.17 -5.66 1.35
N ALA A 130 -3.14 -6.53 1.36
CA ALA A 130 -3.24 -7.88 0.80
C ALA A 130 -4.18 -8.79 1.60
N TRP A 131 -4.22 -8.66 2.93
CA TRP A 131 -5.15 -9.39 3.80
C TRP A 131 -6.58 -8.93 3.60
N VAL A 132 -6.80 -7.63 3.38
CA VAL A 132 -8.15 -7.10 3.08
C VAL A 132 -8.64 -7.62 1.73
N ALA A 133 -7.78 -7.69 0.71
CA ALA A 133 -8.15 -8.29 -0.58
C ALA A 133 -8.53 -9.78 -0.43
N LEU A 134 -7.77 -10.53 0.38
CA LEU A 134 -8.06 -11.94 0.66
C LEU A 134 -9.39 -12.10 1.42
N ALA A 135 -9.63 -11.27 2.44
CA ALA A 135 -10.87 -11.27 3.20
C ALA A 135 -12.08 -10.92 2.32
N ALA A 136 -11.92 -9.97 1.39
CA ALA A 136 -12.94 -9.65 0.40
C ALA A 136 -13.24 -10.83 -0.51
N SER A 137 -12.21 -11.48 -1.05
CA SER A 137 -12.39 -12.69 -1.86
C SER A 137 -13.06 -13.83 -1.10
N ALA A 138 -12.67 -14.05 0.17
CA ALA A 138 -13.30 -15.06 1.02
C ALA A 138 -14.76 -14.74 1.32
N GLY A 139 -15.09 -13.47 1.58
CA GLY A 139 -16.46 -13.02 1.77
C GLY A 139 -17.34 -13.28 0.54
N LEU A 140 -16.81 -13.07 -0.67
CA LEU A 140 -17.50 -13.43 -1.91
C LEU A 140 -17.71 -14.94 -2.04
N ALA A 141 -16.70 -15.74 -1.73
CA ALA A 141 -16.82 -17.19 -1.76
C ALA A 141 -17.92 -17.70 -0.81
N ILE A 142 -17.97 -17.14 0.41
CA ILE A 142 -19.01 -17.43 1.40
C ILE A 142 -20.39 -17.01 0.89
N GLY A 143 -20.53 -15.80 0.36
CA GLY A 143 -21.82 -15.27 -0.10
C GLY A 143 -22.37 -15.99 -1.33
N ALA A 144 -21.52 -16.40 -2.27
CA ALA A 144 -21.94 -16.97 -3.55
C ALA A 144 -22.02 -18.51 -3.55
N GLY A 145 -21.15 -19.20 -2.80
CA GLY A 145 -21.08 -20.66 -2.79
C GLY A 145 -21.06 -21.31 -1.41
N GLY A 146 -20.98 -20.53 -0.33
CA GLY A 146 -20.90 -21.04 1.03
C GLY A 146 -19.50 -21.49 1.46
N ILE A 147 -19.44 -22.28 2.54
CA ILE A 147 -18.19 -22.80 3.12
C ILE A 147 -18.04 -24.28 2.74
N PRO A 148 -16.93 -24.70 2.11
CA PRO A 148 -16.69 -26.09 1.74
C PRO A 148 -16.78 -27.02 2.95
N GLY A 149 -17.45 -28.17 2.79
CA GLY A 149 -17.58 -29.17 3.84
C GLY A 149 -18.75 -28.96 4.80
N PHE A 150 -19.58 -27.94 4.58
CA PHE A 150 -20.88 -27.78 5.23
C PHE A 150 -22.00 -28.38 4.36
N ALA A 151 -23.06 -28.84 5.03
CA ALA A 151 -24.01 -29.86 4.55
C ALA A 151 -24.79 -29.54 3.26
N ASP A 152 -24.78 -28.29 2.78
CA ASP A 152 -25.59 -27.85 1.63
C ASP A 152 -24.74 -27.35 0.44
N THR A 153 -23.45 -27.69 0.40
CA THR A 153 -22.57 -27.31 -0.72
C THR A 153 -22.55 -28.38 -1.81
N GLU A 154 -23.05 -28.04 -3.00
CA GLU A 154 -23.05 -28.93 -4.17
C GLU A 154 -21.62 -29.47 -4.43
N PRO A 155 -21.43 -30.80 -4.49
CA PRO A 155 -20.13 -31.40 -4.74
C PRO A 155 -19.72 -31.15 -6.19
N GLY A 156 -18.92 -30.11 -6.42
CA GLY A 156 -18.39 -29.79 -7.74
C GLY A 156 -17.09 -29.00 -7.66
N LEU A 157 -16.04 -29.54 -8.27
CA LEU A 157 -14.81 -28.80 -8.56
C LEU A 157 -14.64 -28.77 -10.08
N ALA A 158 -15.22 -27.77 -10.73
CA ALA A 158 -15.03 -27.49 -12.15
C ALA A 158 -13.57 -27.08 -12.44
N THR A 159 -12.67 -28.07 -12.44
CA THR A 159 -11.21 -27.88 -12.36
C THR A 159 -10.68 -27.16 -13.60
N ARG A 160 -11.16 -27.52 -14.79
CA ARG A 160 -10.73 -26.88 -16.05
C ARG A 160 -11.10 -25.39 -16.07
N VAL A 161 -12.36 -25.07 -15.74
CA VAL A 161 -12.83 -23.68 -15.60
C VAL A 161 -11.99 -22.96 -14.53
N GLY A 162 -11.67 -23.64 -13.43
CA GLY A 162 -10.89 -23.07 -12.34
C GLY A 162 -9.47 -22.69 -12.74
N VAL A 163 -8.79 -23.51 -13.56
CA VAL A 163 -7.47 -23.18 -14.10
C VAL A 163 -7.52 -21.93 -14.99
N ASP A 164 -8.57 -21.79 -15.81
CA ASP A 164 -8.77 -20.61 -16.66
C ASP A 164 -9.01 -19.35 -15.80
N CYS A 165 -9.84 -19.46 -14.76
CA CYS A 165 -10.07 -18.38 -13.79
C CYS A 165 -8.78 -17.97 -13.07
N LEU A 166 -8.03 -18.93 -12.55
CA LEU A 166 -6.76 -18.69 -11.88
C LEU A 166 -5.75 -17.99 -12.81
N ALA A 167 -5.66 -18.42 -14.07
CA ALA A 167 -4.78 -17.79 -15.05
C ALA A 167 -5.14 -16.31 -15.29
N LEU A 168 -6.42 -15.99 -15.41
CA LEU A 168 -6.90 -14.61 -15.58
C LEU A 168 -6.65 -13.74 -14.34
N GLU A 169 -6.82 -14.29 -13.14
CA GLU A 169 -6.52 -13.59 -11.89
C GLU A 169 -5.03 -13.28 -11.74
N LEU A 170 -4.17 -14.26 -12.04
CA LEU A 170 -2.72 -14.06 -12.04
C LEU A 170 -2.27 -13.08 -13.14
N ALA A 171 -2.94 -13.08 -14.29
CA ALA A 171 -2.70 -12.09 -15.33
C ALA A 171 -3.10 -10.67 -14.86
N GLY A 172 -4.26 -10.52 -14.22
CA GLY A 172 -4.70 -9.25 -13.62
C GLY A 172 -3.71 -8.73 -12.56
N ALA A 173 -3.24 -9.62 -11.69
CA ALA A 173 -2.18 -9.33 -10.73
C ALA A 173 -0.90 -8.85 -11.42
N ALA A 174 -0.42 -9.60 -12.41
CA ALA A 174 0.79 -9.28 -13.15
C ALA A 174 0.70 -7.92 -13.86
N VAL A 175 -0.42 -7.64 -14.54
CA VAL A 175 -0.66 -6.36 -15.22
C VAL A 175 -0.66 -5.21 -14.21
N ALA A 176 -1.41 -5.32 -13.12
CA ALA A 176 -1.49 -4.27 -12.11
C ALA A 176 -0.11 -4.00 -11.48
N THR A 177 0.60 -5.06 -11.07
CA THR A 177 1.94 -4.94 -10.49
C THR A 177 2.95 -4.39 -11.49
N ALA A 178 2.94 -4.84 -12.75
CA ALA A 178 3.85 -4.37 -13.78
C ALA A 178 3.63 -2.89 -14.11
N LEU A 179 2.37 -2.44 -14.25
CA LEU A 179 2.04 -1.03 -14.51
C LEU A 179 2.53 -0.13 -13.36
N VAL A 180 2.28 -0.54 -12.12
CA VAL A 180 2.75 0.22 -10.95
C VAL A 180 4.27 0.21 -10.89
N LEU A 181 4.93 -0.93 -11.07
CA LEU A 181 6.40 -0.99 -11.06
C LEU A 181 7.04 -0.15 -12.16
N TRP A 182 6.51 -0.22 -13.38
CA TRP A 182 7.02 0.52 -14.54
C TRP A 182 6.95 2.04 -14.32
N ARG A 183 5.84 2.52 -13.73
CA ARG A 183 5.60 3.96 -13.56
C ARG A 183 6.09 4.53 -12.23
N THR A 184 6.19 3.71 -11.19
CA THR A 184 6.58 4.16 -9.84
C THR A 184 8.00 3.76 -9.44
N GLY A 185 8.59 2.79 -10.13
CA GLY A 185 9.87 2.19 -9.78
C GLY A 185 9.76 1.21 -8.61
N ALA A 186 10.77 0.35 -8.48
CA ALA A 186 10.80 -0.74 -7.52
C ALA A 186 10.73 -0.30 -6.04
N SER A 187 11.25 0.88 -5.72
CA SER A 187 11.32 1.39 -4.34
C SER A 187 9.99 1.92 -3.79
N ALA A 188 9.05 2.27 -4.67
CA ALA A 188 7.77 2.88 -4.32
C ALA A 188 6.56 2.00 -4.66
N ALA A 189 6.81 0.83 -5.24
CA ALA A 189 5.79 -0.18 -5.48
C ALA A 189 5.56 -1.00 -4.21
N PHE A 190 4.30 -1.35 -3.95
CA PHE A 190 3.88 -2.25 -2.88
C PHE A 190 3.33 -3.54 -3.52
N PRO A 191 4.21 -4.42 -4.01
CA PRO A 191 3.84 -5.43 -5.01
C PRO A 191 2.83 -6.44 -4.50
N ALA A 192 2.85 -6.77 -3.20
CA ALA A 192 1.87 -7.67 -2.59
C ALA A 192 0.45 -7.09 -2.61
N ALA A 193 0.28 -5.84 -2.16
CA ALA A 193 -1.02 -5.18 -2.15
C ALA A 193 -1.53 -4.94 -3.57
N THR A 194 -0.65 -4.54 -4.51
CA THR A 194 -1.05 -4.29 -5.90
C THR A 194 -1.36 -5.59 -6.65
N ALA A 195 -0.60 -6.67 -6.41
CA ALA A 195 -0.89 -7.98 -7.00
C ALA A 195 -2.22 -8.53 -6.49
N ALA A 196 -2.45 -8.50 -5.17
CA ALA A 196 -3.71 -8.94 -4.58
C ALA A 196 -4.90 -8.11 -5.06
N ALA A 197 -4.75 -6.79 -5.17
CA ALA A 197 -5.79 -5.92 -5.73
C ALA A 197 -6.04 -6.18 -7.22
N GLY A 198 -4.99 -6.45 -8.01
CA GLY A 198 -5.12 -6.82 -9.42
C GLY A 198 -5.83 -8.16 -9.63
N ALA A 199 -5.50 -9.17 -8.81
CA ALA A 199 -6.21 -10.45 -8.81
C ALA A 199 -7.68 -10.27 -8.40
N LEU A 200 -7.96 -9.51 -7.33
CA LEU A 200 -9.32 -9.23 -6.88
C LEU A 200 -10.14 -8.46 -7.94
N ALA A 201 -9.51 -7.54 -8.67
CA ALA A 201 -10.14 -6.85 -9.79
C ALA A 201 -10.47 -7.80 -10.95
N ALA A 202 -9.57 -8.71 -11.29
CA ALA A 202 -9.85 -9.75 -12.28
C ALA A 202 -10.95 -10.72 -11.82
N GLN A 203 -10.96 -11.10 -10.54
CA GLN A 203 -12.02 -11.90 -9.92
C GLN A 203 -13.39 -11.21 -9.99
N ALA A 204 -13.43 -9.89 -9.78
CA ALA A 204 -14.66 -9.11 -9.92
C ALA A 204 -15.24 -9.20 -11.35
N ALA A 205 -14.37 -9.18 -12.37
CA ALA A 205 -14.81 -9.39 -13.75
C ALA A 205 -15.25 -10.84 -14.00
N LEU A 206 -14.58 -11.81 -13.38
CA LEU A 206 -14.93 -13.23 -13.47
C LEU A 206 -16.27 -13.58 -12.80
N HIS A 207 -16.79 -12.78 -11.88
CA HIS A 207 -18.17 -12.93 -11.40
C HIS A 207 -19.20 -12.87 -12.54
N LEU A 208 -18.90 -12.18 -13.64
CA LEU A 208 -19.77 -12.08 -14.80
C LEU A 208 -19.55 -13.21 -15.84
N ALA A 209 -18.50 -14.03 -15.68
CA ALA A 209 -18.08 -14.99 -16.70
C ALA A 209 -17.95 -16.43 -16.18
N CYS A 210 -17.71 -16.61 -14.88
CA CYS A 210 -17.49 -17.92 -14.28
C CYS A 210 -18.79 -18.71 -14.21
N THR A 211 -18.84 -19.83 -14.93
CA THR A 211 -20.00 -20.74 -14.93
C THR A 211 -20.10 -21.58 -13.66
N ALA A 212 -19.05 -21.60 -12.82
CA ALA A 212 -18.98 -22.32 -11.56
C ALA A 212 -19.09 -21.39 -10.33
N HIS A 213 -19.64 -20.17 -10.51
CA HIS A 213 -19.70 -19.13 -9.47
C HIS A 213 -20.51 -19.49 -8.22
N ALA A 214 -21.34 -20.54 -8.27
CA ALA A 214 -22.10 -21.04 -7.12
C ALA A 214 -21.45 -22.26 -6.44
N GLN A 215 -20.34 -22.79 -6.97
CA GLN A 215 -19.69 -23.98 -6.42
C GLN A 215 -18.66 -23.59 -5.35
N ALA A 216 -18.98 -23.77 -4.07
CA ALA A 216 -18.07 -23.45 -2.96
C ALA A 216 -16.63 -23.97 -3.18
N PRO A 217 -16.41 -25.27 -3.50
CA PRO A 217 -15.06 -25.79 -3.69
C PRO A 217 -14.30 -25.04 -4.80
N HIS A 218 -14.98 -24.65 -5.88
CA HIS A 218 -14.38 -23.88 -6.97
C HIS A 218 -13.97 -22.47 -6.51
N LEU A 219 -14.86 -21.76 -5.82
CA LEU A 219 -14.59 -20.42 -5.31
C LEU A 219 -13.39 -20.38 -4.35
N TRP A 220 -13.32 -21.34 -3.44
CA TRP A 220 -12.24 -21.38 -2.46
C TRP A 220 -10.90 -21.82 -3.06
N VAL A 221 -10.89 -22.82 -3.94
CA VAL A 221 -9.64 -23.33 -4.52
C VAL A 221 -9.07 -22.37 -5.56
N PHE A 222 -9.90 -21.83 -6.45
CA PHE A 222 -9.42 -21.06 -7.59
C PHE A 222 -9.44 -19.56 -7.34
N HIS A 223 -10.55 -18.98 -6.89
CA HIS A 223 -10.66 -17.53 -6.71
C HIS A 223 -9.94 -17.05 -5.44
N VAL A 224 -10.28 -17.61 -4.27
CA VAL A 224 -9.58 -17.27 -3.01
C VAL A 224 -8.13 -17.70 -3.06
N GLY A 225 -7.87 -18.92 -3.56
CA GLY A 225 -6.51 -19.42 -3.79
C GLY A 225 -5.70 -18.56 -4.77
N GLY A 226 -6.32 -18.04 -5.83
CA GLY A 226 -5.69 -17.16 -6.81
C GLY A 226 -5.28 -15.81 -6.24
N VAL A 227 -6.16 -15.16 -5.49
CA VAL A 227 -5.82 -13.92 -4.76
C VAL A 227 -4.72 -14.16 -3.73
N ALA A 228 -4.76 -15.28 -2.99
CA ALA A 228 -3.71 -15.65 -2.05
C ALA A 228 -2.36 -15.89 -2.75
N ALA A 229 -2.36 -16.60 -3.88
CA ALA A 229 -1.18 -16.85 -4.69
C ALA A 229 -0.58 -15.55 -5.24
N ALA A 230 -1.42 -14.63 -5.72
CA ALA A 230 -1.00 -13.30 -6.17
C ALA A 230 -0.35 -12.48 -5.04
N ALA A 231 -0.96 -12.47 -3.85
CA ALA A 231 -0.40 -11.81 -2.67
C ALA A 231 0.97 -12.37 -2.29
N LEU A 232 1.10 -13.71 -2.25
CA LEU A 232 2.36 -14.41 -1.99
C LEU A 232 3.44 -14.08 -3.01
N ALA A 233 3.10 -14.11 -4.31
CA ALA A 233 4.02 -13.74 -5.37
C ALA A 233 4.49 -12.29 -5.23
N GLY A 234 3.58 -11.36 -4.90
CA GLY A 234 3.91 -9.97 -4.65
C GLY A 234 4.81 -9.78 -3.41
N TRP A 235 4.62 -10.53 -2.33
CA TRP A 235 5.54 -10.50 -1.17
C TRP A 235 6.93 -11.04 -1.53
N MET A 236 7.01 -12.13 -2.29
CA MET A 236 8.28 -12.68 -2.77
C MET A 236 9.02 -11.66 -3.65
N LEU A 237 8.29 -10.95 -4.52
CA LEU A 237 8.84 -9.89 -5.35
C LEU A 237 9.32 -8.70 -4.50
N GLN A 238 8.52 -8.26 -3.53
CA GLN A 238 8.89 -7.19 -2.60
C GLN A 238 10.18 -7.51 -1.85
N ARG A 239 10.33 -8.75 -1.36
CA ARG A 239 11.54 -9.21 -0.68
C ARG A 239 12.76 -9.19 -1.59
N ARG A 240 12.62 -9.59 -2.86
CA ARG A 240 13.72 -9.54 -3.86
C ARG A 240 14.15 -8.11 -4.17
N LEU A 241 13.18 -7.21 -4.40
CA LEU A 241 13.46 -5.80 -4.67
C LEU A 241 14.16 -5.11 -3.49
N TYR A 242 13.73 -5.41 -2.26
CA TYR A 242 14.39 -4.93 -1.06
C TYR A 242 15.85 -5.40 -0.98
N LEU A 243 16.11 -6.71 -1.14
CA LEU A 243 17.47 -7.27 -1.09
C LEU A 243 18.38 -6.72 -2.20
N GLY A 244 17.84 -6.46 -3.40
CA GLY A 244 18.58 -5.84 -4.50
C GLY A 244 19.06 -4.43 -4.17
N SER A 245 18.24 -3.63 -3.49
CA SER A 245 18.58 -2.24 -3.11
C SER A 245 19.58 -2.13 -1.96
N VAL A 246 19.78 -3.19 -1.18
CA VAL A 246 20.78 -3.24 -0.10
C VAL A 246 22.18 -3.59 -0.63
N ARG A 247 22.25 -4.30 -1.76
CA ARG A 247 23.51 -4.73 -2.38
C ARG A 247 24.12 -3.71 -3.36
N SER A 248 23.39 -2.65 -3.71
CA SER A 248 23.84 -1.54 -4.58
C SER A 248 24.12 -0.24 -3.82
#